data_AF-A0A2M9NT50-F1
#
_entry.id   AF-A0A2M9NT50-F1
#
_cell.length_a   1.000
_cell.length_b   1.000
_cell.length_c   1.000
_cell.angle_alpha   90.00
_cell.angle_beta   90.00
_cell.angle_gamma   90.00
#
_symmetry.space_group_name_H-M   'P 1'
#
loop_
_entity.id
_entity.type
_entity.pdbx_description
1 polymer ?
#
loop_
_entity_poly.entity_id
_entity_poly.type
_entity_poly.pdbx_seq_one_letter_code
_entity_poly.pdbx_strand_id
1 'polypeptide(L)'
;MEVKNRTLYVLEIMENGEHRSFDYETEDEAYHAFEFLVKTYKDNRIIDKGPVITADNITQLSISKTEIGSVPKCAIANYSPFEWFKDIHEEIMLSAKIYHENQK
;
A
#
# COMPACT_ATOMS: atom_id res chain seq x y z
N MET A 1 8.14 -29.21 -5.93
CA MET A 1 8.48 -28.02 -5.15
C MET A 1 7.30 -27.75 -4.23
N GLU A 2 7.44 -27.94 -2.93
CA GLU A 2 6.34 -27.71 -1.98
C GLU A 2 6.22 -26.20 -1.77
N VAL A 3 5.08 -25.62 -2.16
CA VAL A 3 4.81 -24.20 -1.93
C VAL A 3 4.52 -24.06 -0.44
N LYS A 4 5.45 -23.46 0.31
CA LYS A 4 5.21 -23.13 1.71
C LYS A 4 4.10 -22.09 1.78
N ASN A 5 3.03 -22.42 2.50
CA ASN A 5 1.99 -21.43 2.81
C ASN A 5 2.63 -20.29 3.61
N ARG A 6 2.52 -19.06 3.12
CA ARG A 6 2.95 -17.88 3.84
C ARG A 6 1.99 -16.72 3.59
N THR A 7 1.87 -15.87 4.59
CA THR A 7 1.14 -14.61 4.53
C THR A 7 2.12 -13.50 4.24
N LEU A 8 1.80 -12.63 3.28
CA LEU A 8 2.51 -11.38 3.01
C LEU A 8 1.57 -10.20 3.23
N TYR A 9 2.15 -9.08 3.64
CA TYR A 9 1.47 -7.80 3.74
C TYR A 9 2.05 -6.90 2.65
N VAL A 10 1.20 -6.46 1.74
CA VAL A 10 1.62 -5.79 0.51
C VAL A 10 1.22 -4.33 0.60
N LEU A 11 2.19 -3.42 0.53
CA LEU A 11 1.91 -2.00 0.37
C LEU A 11 1.74 -1.71 -1.12
N GLU A 12 0.57 -1.24 -1.51
CA GLU A 12 0.18 -0.98 -2.89
C GLU A 12 0.07 0.52 -3.14
N ILE A 13 0.67 0.97 -4.25
CA ILE A 13 0.59 2.34 -4.77
C ILE A 13 -0.03 2.25 -6.16
N MET A 14 -1.16 2.93 -6.35
CA MET A 14 -1.89 2.94 -7.61
C MET A 14 -2.17 4.36 -8.08
N GLU A 15 -1.88 4.67 -9.34
CA GLU A 15 -2.29 5.91 -9.99
C GLU A 15 -2.55 5.64 -11.47
N ASN A 16 -3.68 6.14 -12.01
CA ASN A 16 -4.00 6.07 -13.44
C ASN A 16 -3.86 4.66 -14.07
N GLY A 17 -4.08 3.60 -13.28
CA GLY A 17 -3.93 2.20 -13.71
C GLY A 17 -2.51 1.63 -13.60
N GLU A 18 -1.50 2.45 -13.31
CA GLU A 18 -0.21 1.95 -12.85
C GLU A 18 -0.33 1.39 -11.44
N HIS A 19 0.29 0.24 -11.21
CA HIS A 19 0.28 -0.45 -9.93
C HIS A 19 1.71 -0.84 -9.54
N ARG A 20 2.15 -0.42 -8.36
CA ARG A 20 3.39 -0.85 -7.70
C ARG A 20 3.08 -1.46 -6.35
N SER A 21 3.81 -2.51 -6.00
CA SER A 21 3.65 -3.22 -4.74
C SER A 21 5.00 -3.45 -4.05
N PHE A 22 4.97 -3.42 -2.71
CA PHE A 22 6.11 -3.72 -1.85
C PHE A 22 5.69 -4.73 -0.79
N ASP A 23 6.35 -5.89 -0.78
CA ASP A 23 6.01 -7.00 0.12
C ASP A 23 6.71 -6.86 1.47
N TYR A 24 5.98 -7.09 2.56
CA TYR A 24 6.46 -7.15 3.93
C TYR A 24 6.06 -8.49 4.57
N GLU A 25 6.87 -8.97 5.50
CA GLU A 25 6.65 -10.27 6.14
C GLU A 25 5.67 -10.15 7.32
N THR A 26 5.52 -8.94 7.90
CA THR A 26 4.60 -8.67 9.01
C THR A 26 3.64 -7.50 8.73
N GLU A 27 2.48 -7.51 9.41
CA GLU A 27 1.49 -6.43 9.31
C GLU A 27 2.07 -5.10 9.81
N ASP A 28 2.83 -5.15 10.91
CA ASP A 28 3.45 -3.98 11.53
C ASP A 28 4.48 -3.31 10.60
N GLU A 29 5.28 -4.09 9.88
CA GLU A 29 6.23 -3.56 8.89
C GLU A 29 5.52 -2.80 7.76
N ALA A 30 4.48 -3.40 7.18
CA ALA A 30 3.67 -2.76 6.15
C ALA A 30 2.97 -1.51 6.71
N TYR A 31 2.48 -1.57 7.94
CA TYR A 31 1.80 -0.45 8.60
C TYR A 31 2.76 0.71 8.89
N HIS A 32 3.98 0.44 9.33
CA HIS A 32 4.98 1.48 9.53
C HIS A 32 5.39 2.16 8.22
N ALA A 33 5.53 1.38 7.13
CA ALA A 33 5.80 1.95 5.82
C ALA A 33 4.63 2.85 5.35
N PHE A 34 3.40 2.38 5.51
CA PHE A 34 2.20 3.15 5.21
C PHE A 34 2.15 4.46 6.02
N GLU A 35 2.30 4.38 7.35
CA GLU A 35 2.31 5.56 8.22
C GLU A 35 3.43 6.54 7.87
N PHE A 36 4.62 6.04 7.54
CA PHE A 36 5.74 6.86 7.11
C PHE A 36 5.38 7.69 5.88
N LEU A 37 4.79 7.08 4.85
CA LEU A 37 4.38 7.78 3.63
C LEU A 37 3.23 8.75 3.90
N VAL A 38 2.22 8.35 4.67
CA VAL A 38 1.09 9.21 5.06
C VAL A 38 1.57 10.45 5.81
N LYS A 39 2.52 10.30 6.74
CA LYS A 39 3.11 11.42 7.50
C LYS A 39 3.97 12.32 6.60
N THR A 40 4.72 11.73 5.68
CA THR A 40 5.60 12.45 4.75
C THR A 40 4.81 13.32 3.79
N TYR A 41 3.70 12.81 3.24
CA TYR A 41 2.88 13.49 2.22
C TYR A 41 1.55 14.02 2.78
N LYS A 42 1.49 14.33 4.07
CA LYS A 42 0.25 14.76 4.75
C LYS A 42 -0.43 15.97 4.08
N ASP A 43 0.34 16.87 3.48
CA ASP A 43 -0.15 18.11 2.87
C ASP A 43 -0.73 17.86 1.46
N ASN A 44 -0.40 16.71 0.86
CA ASN A 44 -0.92 16.23 -0.43
C ASN A 44 -2.13 15.30 -0.25
N ARG A 45 -2.49 14.96 0.99
CA ARG A 45 -3.58 14.04 1.29
C ARG A 45 -4.94 14.63 0.93
N ILE A 46 -5.76 13.85 0.24
CA ILE A 46 -7.13 14.20 -0.11
C ILE A 46 -8.04 13.81 1.06
N ILE A 47 -8.42 14.80 1.86
CA ILE A 47 -9.31 14.61 3.03
C ILE A 47 -10.79 14.66 2.60
N ASP A 48 -11.14 15.60 1.72
CA ASP A 48 -12.49 15.71 1.16
C ASP A 48 -12.59 14.89 -0.12
N LYS A 49 -13.32 13.77 -0.02
CA LYS A 49 -13.54 12.78 -1.09
C LYS A 49 -14.87 13.04 -1.81
N GLY A 50 -15.25 14.32 -1.97
CA GLY A 50 -16.47 14.77 -2.64
C GLY A 50 -16.78 14.07 -3.97
N PRO A 51 -17.98 14.28 -4.54
CA PRO A 51 -18.54 13.41 -5.58
C PRO A 51 -17.60 13.31 -6.78
N VAL A 52 -16.89 12.18 -6.83
CA VAL A 52 -15.96 11.72 -7.87
C VAL A 52 -15.11 12.88 -8.38
N ILE A 53 -14.02 13.15 -7.67
CA ILE A 53 -12.92 13.93 -8.23
C ILE A 53 -12.51 13.21 -9.53
N THR A 54 -12.94 13.76 -10.66
CA THR A 54 -12.37 13.51 -11.98
C THR A 54 -10.98 14.14 -11.98
N ALA A 55 -10.05 13.56 -11.23
CA ALA A 55 -8.66 13.96 -11.28
C ALA A 55 -7.90 12.80 -11.90
N ASP A 56 -7.42 13.05 -13.11
CA ASP A 56 -6.16 12.49 -13.53
C ASP A 56 -5.15 12.80 -12.41
N ASN A 57 -4.36 11.81 -11.96
CA ASN A 57 -3.31 11.93 -10.92
C ASN A 57 -3.76 11.82 -9.45
N ILE A 58 -4.72 10.93 -9.18
CA ILE A 58 -4.95 10.46 -7.80
C ILE A 58 -4.04 9.26 -7.56
N THR A 59 -3.14 9.40 -6.59
CA THR A 59 -2.38 8.28 -6.06
C THR A 59 -3.13 7.67 -4.88
N GLN A 60 -3.51 6.39 -5.00
CA GLN A 60 -4.02 5.58 -3.90
C GLN A 60 -2.87 4.80 -3.26
N LEU A 61 -2.77 4.90 -1.94
CA LEU A 61 -1.90 4.08 -1.10
C LEU A 61 -2.78 3.13 -0.28
N SER A 62 -2.47 1.85 -0.26
CA SER A 62 -3.15 0.88 0.62
C SER A 62 -2.21 -0.21 1.10
N ILE A 63 -2.61 -0.91 2.16
CA ILE A 63 -2.03 -2.22 2.47
C ILE A 63 -3.01 -3.29 1.95
N SER A 64 -2.54 -4.48 1.65
CA SER A 64 -3.39 -5.64 1.44
C SER A 64 -2.72 -6.89 2.01
N LYS A 65 -3.54 -7.87 2.42
CA LYS A 65 -3.06 -9.15 2.93
C LYS A 65 -3.12 -10.19 1.81
N THR A 66 -1.97 -10.76 1.46
CA THR A 66 -1.85 -11.75 0.39
C THR A 66 -1.42 -13.10 0.96
N GLU A 67 -2.20 -14.15 0.69
CA GLU A 67 -1.84 -15.51 1.07
C GLU A 67 -1.21 -16.22 -0.14
N ILE A 68 0.03 -16.71 0.01
CA ILE A 68 0.71 -17.52 -1.01
C ILE A 68 0.45 -18.99 -0.73
N GLY A 69 -0.10 -19.71 -1.71
CA GLY A 69 -0.42 -21.14 -1.61
C GLY A 69 -1.91 -21.37 -1.37
N SER A 70 -2.25 -22.11 -0.31
CA SER A 70 -3.65 -22.34 0.06
C SER A 70 -4.17 -21.26 1.00
N VAL A 71 -5.33 -20.69 0.70
CA VAL A 71 -6.03 -19.76 1.62
C VAL A 71 -6.42 -20.53 2.89
N PRO A 72 -6.07 -20.02 4.09
CA PRO A 72 -6.45 -20.68 5.35
C PRO A 72 -7.97 -20.84 5.49
N LYS A 73 -8.41 -21.98 6.04
CA LYS A 73 -9.81 -22.13 6.48
C LYS A 73 -10.10 -21.05 7.53
N CYS A 74 -11.17 -20.29 7.32
CA CYS A 74 -11.56 -19.13 8.15
C CYS A 74 -10.70 -17.86 7.97
N ALA A 75 -10.08 -17.65 6.80
CA ALA A 75 -9.50 -16.35 6.47
C ALA A 75 -10.59 -15.27 6.53
N ILE A 76 -10.39 -14.28 7.41
CA ILE A 76 -11.27 -13.11 7.55
C ILE A 76 -10.70 -12.01 6.67
N ALA A 77 -11.56 -11.32 5.93
CA ALA A 77 -11.17 -10.10 5.23
C ALA A 77 -10.76 -9.05 6.28
N ASN A 78 -9.49 -8.66 6.30
CA ASN A 78 -9.03 -7.59 7.17
C ASN A 78 -9.30 -6.23 6.51
N TYR A 79 -9.71 -5.24 7.30
CA TYR A 79 -9.79 -3.86 6.81
C TYR A 79 -8.37 -3.38 6.60
N SER A 80 -8.01 -3.09 5.36
CA SER A 80 -6.70 -2.52 5.09
C SER A 80 -6.77 -1.00 5.04
N PRO A 81 -5.85 -0.30 5.72
CA PRO A 81 -5.83 1.15 5.67
C PRO A 81 -5.57 1.61 4.23
N PHE A 82 -6.21 2.71 3.84
CA PHE A 82 -6.00 3.33 2.54
C PHE A 82 -6.06 4.84 2.64
N GLU A 83 -5.22 5.52 1.86
CA GLU A 83 -5.21 6.97 1.72
C GLU A 83 -5.11 7.37 0.26
N TRP A 84 -5.61 8.57 -0.05
CA TRP A 84 -5.50 9.17 -1.37
C TRP A 84 -4.68 10.44 -1.29
N PHE A 85 -3.88 10.64 -2.32
CA PHE A 85 -3.01 11.79 -2.50
C PHE A 85 -3.17 12.33 -3.91
N LYS A 86 -2.77 13.59 -4.10
CA LYS A 86 -2.69 14.23 -5.41
C LYS A 86 -1.24 14.62 -5.71
N ASP A 87 -0.87 14.50 -6.97
CA ASP A 87 0.36 15.07 -7.54
C ASP A 87 1.65 14.63 -6.84
N ILE A 88 1.76 13.36 -6.41
CA ILE A 88 2.95 12.83 -5.71
C ILE A 88 3.41 11.43 -6.15
N HIS A 89 2.85 10.86 -7.22
CA HIS A 89 3.04 9.44 -7.54
C HIS A 89 4.51 9.04 -7.67
N GLU A 90 5.32 9.83 -8.37
CA GLU A 90 6.75 9.55 -8.52
C GLU A 90 7.49 9.64 -7.18
N GLU A 91 7.21 10.67 -6.37
CA GLU A 91 7.85 10.89 -5.09
C GLU A 91 7.49 9.80 -4.07
N ILE A 92 6.20 9.45 -3.96
CA ILE A 92 5.75 8.44 -3.01
C ILE A 92 6.24 7.05 -3.40
N MET A 93 6.30 6.74 -4.70
CA MET A 93 6.93 5.51 -5.20
C MET A 93 8.42 5.43 -4.82
N LEU A 94 9.18 6.52 -5.03
CA LEU A 94 10.60 6.56 -4.70
C LEU A 94 10.82 6.41 -3.18
N SER A 95 10.04 7.13 -2.37
CA SER A 95 10.10 7.04 -0.91
C SER A 95 9.73 5.65 -0.40
N ALA A 96 8.71 5.01 -0.97
CA ALA A 96 8.33 3.64 -0.64
C ALA A 96 9.44 2.64 -0.97
N LYS A 97 10.08 2.80 -2.14
CA LYS A 97 11.22 1.98 -2.54
C LYS A 97 12.41 2.13 -1.59
N ILE A 98 12.80 3.36 -1.27
CA ILE A 98 13.91 3.64 -0.35
C ILE A 98 13.61 3.07 1.04
N TYR A 99 12.38 3.25 1.54
CA TYR A 99 11.97 2.70 2.83
C TYR A 99 12.08 1.17 2.84
N HIS A 100 11.59 0.51 1.79
CA HIS A 100 11.65 -0.96 1.64
C HIS A 100 13.09 -1.48 1.60
N GLU A 101 13.96 -0.83 0.84
CA GLU A 101 15.36 -1.21 0.70
C GLU A 101 16.14 -1.05 2.02
N ASN A 102 15.80 -0.08 2.86
CA ASN A 102 16.44 0.15 4.15
C ASN A 102 16.00 -0.84 5.26
N GLN A 103 14.94 -1.62 5.04
CA GLN A 103 14.42 -2.63 5.98
C GLN A 103 14.99 -4.04 5.71
N LYS A 104 15.73 -4.22 4.62
CA LYS A 104 16.34 -5.50 4.22
C LYS A 104 17.80 -5.61 4.64
#